data_AF-A0A0L0AJ45-F1
#
_entry.id   AF-A0A0L0AJ45-F1
#
_cell.length_a   1.000
_cell.length_b   1.000
_cell.length_c   1.000
_cell.angle_alpha   90.00
_cell.angle_beta   90.00
_cell.angle_gamma   90.00
#
_symmetry.space_group_name_H-M   'P 1'
#
loop_
_entity.id
_entity.type
_entity.pdbx_description
1 polymer ?
#
loop_
_entity_poly.entity_id
_entity_poly.type
_entity_poly.pdbx_seq_one_letter_code
_entity_poly.pdbx_strand_id
1 'polypeptide(L)'
;MDSFSSAGPERLDRAKGNTRRSFLKQSFAVSATLATVGSAALPRLSSAAEPLSQRYPDPLLHVLDDSFLELRVFNASVERLATGLRWAEGPVWIGAGRYLLVSDIPNNRIMRWDEITDTFSVYREHSNFSNGMCQDRQGRLIVCEGSTTTSEGRRITRTEHNGTVTVLADSYDGKPFNSPNDVVCKTDGSIWFTDPPFQTINNYEGHKITPTQPHAVYRIDGESRKVTRVIDDINGPNGLCFSPDEKLLYVVEGRAKPNRLIWAIDVKDDGTLGERRKHIEGLDYAAIDGIKCDEAGNLWCGWGGNGDPKADLEKLDGVRVFNPQGKAIGHISLPERCPNVCFGGREGNRLFMAGSHSIYSLFVNARGATFALQ
;
A
#
# COMPACT_ATOMS: atom_id res chain seq x y z
N MET A 1 52.07 10.98 58.50
CA MET A 1 52.41 9.88 57.58
C MET A 1 52.31 10.46 56.17
N ASP A 2 53.04 11.55 55.92
CA ASP A 2 54.47 11.62 55.51
C ASP A 2 54.49 11.60 53.98
N SER A 3 55.03 12.56 53.24
CA SER A 3 55.78 13.77 53.56
C SER A 3 55.76 14.71 52.33
N PHE A 4 55.94 16.00 52.62
CA PHE A 4 56.09 17.16 51.75
C PHE A 4 57.11 17.01 50.60
N SER A 5 56.98 17.84 49.54
CA SER A 5 57.85 19.01 49.24
C SER A 5 57.78 19.39 47.74
N SER A 6 57.14 20.52 47.38
CA SER A 6 57.73 21.85 47.05
C SER A 6 58.26 21.97 45.60
N ALA A 7 57.59 22.76 44.74
CA ALA A 7 57.93 24.16 44.41
C ALA A 7 59.10 24.31 43.41
N GLY A 8 58.84 24.80 42.20
CA GLY A 8 59.26 26.15 41.82
C GLY A 8 59.93 26.20 40.43
N PRO A 9 60.26 27.38 39.87
CA PRO A 9 59.56 27.89 38.66
C PRO A 9 60.48 28.25 37.46
N GLU A 10 59.82 28.69 36.37
CA GLU A 10 60.23 29.65 35.31
C GLU A 10 61.62 29.59 34.62
N ARG A 11 61.59 29.64 33.26
CA ARG A 11 62.20 30.63 32.33
C ARG A 11 62.47 29.96 30.96
N LEU A 12 61.87 30.46 29.87
CA LEU A 12 62.34 31.52 28.95
C LEU A 12 63.68 31.20 28.25
N ASP A 13 63.63 30.94 26.94
CA ASP A 13 64.40 31.62 25.88
C ASP A 13 64.13 30.97 24.51
N ARG A 14 63.67 31.73 23.49
CA ARG A 14 64.47 32.39 22.42
C ARG A 14 65.35 31.39 21.64
N ALA A 15 65.50 31.41 20.33
CA ALA A 15 65.02 32.18 19.18
C ALA A 15 65.74 31.61 17.93
N LYS A 16 65.38 32.11 16.74
CA LYS A 16 66.11 32.04 15.44
C LYS A 16 65.97 30.71 14.69
N GLY A 17 65.79 30.67 13.38
CA GLY A 17 65.74 31.70 12.34
C GLY A 17 66.09 31.04 10.99
N ASN A 18 65.34 31.41 9.94
CA ASN A 18 65.65 31.41 8.51
C ASN A 18 66.46 30.25 7.87
N THR A 19 65.94 29.66 6.78
CA THR A 19 66.23 30.10 5.39
C THR A 19 65.62 29.15 4.34
N ARG A 20 65.37 29.71 3.14
CA ARG A 20 64.78 29.10 1.92
C ARG A 20 65.84 28.38 1.05
N ARG A 21 65.32 27.55 0.12
CA ARG A 21 65.91 26.86 -1.08
C ARG A 21 66.25 25.39 -0.78
N SER A 22 65.92 24.38 -1.59
CA SER A 22 65.35 24.28 -2.95
C SER A 22 64.88 22.84 -3.21
N PHE A 23 63.86 22.68 -4.06
CA PHE A 23 63.60 21.57 -5.00
C PHE A 23 64.14 20.15 -4.69
N LEU A 24 63.25 19.16 -4.63
CA LEU A 24 63.26 18.02 -5.58
C LEU A 24 61.94 17.22 -5.54
N LYS A 25 61.56 16.72 -6.72
CA LYS A 25 60.47 15.79 -7.02
C LYS A 25 60.70 14.45 -6.30
N GLN A 26 59.64 13.79 -5.81
CA GLN A 26 59.20 12.44 -6.21
C GLN A 26 58.30 11.73 -5.18
N SER A 27 57.27 11.09 -5.74
CA SER A 27 56.68 9.82 -5.33
C SER A 27 55.75 9.78 -4.12
N PHE A 28 54.45 9.73 -4.45
CA PHE A 28 53.40 9.11 -3.64
C PHE A 28 53.72 7.64 -3.38
N ALA A 29 53.91 7.28 -2.12
CA ALA A 29 53.56 5.97 -1.59
C ALA A 29 53.30 6.12 -0.09
N VAL A 30 52.04 6.31 0.28
CA VAL A 30 51.60 6.08 1.67
C VAL A 30 50.66 4.89 1.62
N SER A 31 51.18 3.78 2.15
CA SER A 31 50.53 2.51 2.33
C SER A 31 49.21 2.66 3.10
N ALA A 32 48.16 2.02 2.57
CA ALA A 32 46.87 1.90 3.22
C ALA A 32 46.97 0.99 4.45
N THR A 33 46.89 1.57 5.65
CA THR A 33 46.45 0.86 6.85
C THR A 33 44.93 0.80 6.86
N LEU A 34 44.37 -0.35 6.49
CA LEU A 34 42.95 -0.68 6.61
C LEU A 34 42.60 -0.90 8.09
N ALA A 35 41.86 0.04 8.67
CA ALA A 35 41.13 -0.15 9.91
C ALA A 35 39.61 -0.17 9.60
N THR A 36 39.05 -1.38 9.67
CA THR A 36 37.71 -1.74 10.14
C THR A 36 36.56 -0.71 10.09
N VAL A 37 35.54 -0.99 9.29
CA VAL A 37 34.13 -0.94 9.73
C VAL A 37 33.42 -2.12 9.07
N GLY A 38 32.77 -2.96 9.88
CA GLY A 38 32.02 -4.12 9.41
C GLY A 38 30.93 -3.71 8.42
N SER A 39 30.56 -4.65 7.56
CA SER A 39 29.45 -4.55 6.61
C SER A 39 28.12 -4.37 7.36
N ALA A 40 27.88 -3.17 7.90
CA ALA A 40 26.53 -2.72 8.16
C ALA A 40 25.85 -2.68 6.81
N ALA A 41 24.76 -3.43 6.67
CA ALA A 41 23.91 -3.44 5.50
C ALA A 41 23.54 -2.00 5.15
N LEU A 42 24.19 -1.44 4.12
CA LEU A 42 23.74 -0.19 3.53
C LEU A 42 22.30 -0.45 3.06
N PRO A 43 21.29 0.32 3.53
CA PRO A 43 19.98 0.24 2.93
C PRO A 43 20.18 0.47 1.43
N ARG A 44 19.61 -0.40 0.60
CA ARG A 44 19.53 -0.14 -0.84
C ARG A 44 18.83 1.21 -0.96
N LEU A 45 19.59 2.26 -1.26
CA LEU A 45 19.02 3.54 -1.66
C LEU A 45 18.05 3.21 -2.79
N SER A 46 16.81 3.65 -2.65
CA SER A 46 15.83 3.60 -3.73
C SER A 46 16.51 4.13 -4.99
N SER A 47 16.30 3.49 -6.13
CA SER A 47 16.56 4.18 -7.39
C SER A 47 15.79 5.49 -7.30
N ALA A 48 16.49 6.63 -7.40
CA ALA A 48 15.89 7.95 -7.24
C ALA A 48 14.55 8.02 -7.97
N ALA A 49 13.52 8.56 -7.30
CA ALA A 49 12.20 8.78 -7.88
C ALA A 49 12.36 9.33 -9.30
N GLU A 50 11.57 8.83 -10.26
CA GLU A 50 11.65 9.37 -11.61
C GLU A 50 11.29 10.87 -11.56
N PRO A 51 12.02 11.72 -12.31
CA PRO A 51 11.72 13.14 -12.34
C PRO A 51 10.29 13.34 -12.85
N LEU A 52 9.60 14.32 -12.26
CA LEU A 52 8.25 14.73 -12.66
C LEU A 52 8.16 14.98 -14.17
N SER A 53 6.99 14.70 -14.74
CA SER A 53 6.69 15.10 -16.12
C SER A 53 6.98 16.58 -16.33
N GLN A 54 7.69 16.91 -17.40
CA GLN A 54 7.93 18.29 -17.81
C GLN A 54 6.74 18.91 -18.57
N ARG A 55 5.66 18.16 -18.77
CA ARG A 55 4.48 18.58 -19.55
C ARG A 55 3.23 18.58 -18.68
N TYR A 56 2.41 19.62 -18.86
CA TYR A 56 1.09 19.76 -18.26
C TYR A 56 0.02 20.02 -19.34
N PRO A 57 -1.19 19.41 -19.22
CA PRO A 57 -1.49 18.32 -18.29
C PRO A 57 -0.60 17.09 -18.57
N ASP A 58 -0.35 16.29 -17.54
CA ASP A 58 0.47 15.07 -17.68
C ASP A 58 -0.17 14.14 -18.74
N PRO A 59 0.61 13.67 -19.74
CA PRO A 59 0.08 12.84 -20.82
C PRO A 59 -0.48 11.48 -20.35
N LEU A 60 -0.17 11.04 -19.13
CA LEU A 60 -0.72 9.82 -18.54
C LEU A 60 -2.16 10.00 -18.04
N LEU A 61 -2.67 11.23 -17.98
CA LEU A 61 -4.04 11.51 -17.55
C LEU A 61 -4.97 11.63 -18.76
N HIS A 62 -5.84 10.65 -18.92
CA HIS A 62 -6.84 10.60 -19.98
C HIS A 62 -8.21 11.03 -19.45
N VAL A 63 -8.76 12.09 -20.05
CA VAL A 63 -10.13 12.55 -19.80
C VAL A 63 -11.06 11.72 -20.68
N LEU A 64 -11.92 10.92 -20.07
CA LEU A 64 -12.94 10.10 -20.77
C LEU A 64 -14.31 10.81 -20.76
N ASP A 65 -14.52 11.71 -19.80
CA ASP A 65 -15.67 12.58 -19.66
C ASP A 65 -15.24 13.90 -19.00
N ASP A 66 -15.88 15.02 -19.37
CA ASP A 66 -15.51 16.36 -18.87
C ASP A 66 -15.61 16.48 -17.35
N SER A 67 -16.47 15.69 -16.69
CA SER A 67 -16.55 15.67 -15.21
C SER A 67 -15.24 15.26 -14.52
N PHE A 68 -14.32 14.58 -15.20
CA PHE A 68 -12.99 14.26 -14.65
C PHE A 68 -12.07 15.49 -14.56
N LEU A 69 -12.35 16.56 -15.31
CA LEU A 69 -11.54 17.78 -15.28
C LEU A 69 -11.55 18.45 -13.89
N GLU A 70 -12.63 18.31 -13.13
CA GLU A 70 -12.74 18.84 -11.76
C GLU A 70 -11.83 18.07 -10.78
N LEU A 71 -11.64 16.77 -11.01
CA LEU A 71 -10.82 15.89 -10.18
C LEU A 71 -9.32 15.98 -10.53
N ARG A 72 -8.99 16.46 -11.72
CA ARG A 72 -7.61 16.61 -12.19
C ARG A 72 -7.00 17.94 -11.72
N VAL A 73 -5.83 17.87 -11.10
CA VAL A 73 -4.98 19.05 -10.87
C VAL A 73 -4.16 19.32 -12.13
N PHE A 74 -4.32 20.50 -12.73
CA PHE A 74 -3.69 20.86 -14.02
C PHE A 74 -2.16 20.68 -14.03
N ASN A 75 -1.50 21.09 -12.95
CA ASN A 75 -0.05 21.08 -12.78
C ASN A 75 0.47 19.94 -11.88
N ALA A 76 -0.29 18.86 -11.73
CA ALA A 76 0.18 17.64 -11.09
C ALA A 76 0.60 16.62 -12.14
N SER A 77 1.56 15.77 -11.78
CA SER A 77 2.07 14.68 -12.62
C SER A 77 2.16 13.40 -11.83
N VAL A 78 2.12 12.26 -12.52
CA VAL A 78 2.35 10.95 -11.92
C VAL A 78 3.81 10.85 -11.49
N GLU A 79 4.03 10.43 -10.25
CA GLU A 79 5.34 10.22 -9.64
C GLU A 79 5.58 8.73 -9.43
N ARG A 80 6.73 8.17 -9.83
CA ARG A 80 7.16 6.84 -9.39
C ARG A 80 8.04 6.97 -8.15
N LEU A 81 7.48 6.67 -6.98
CA LEU A 81 8.10 6.85 -5.66
C LEU A 81 9.10 5.75 -5.31
N ALA A 82 8.83 4.52 -5.73
CA ALA A 82 9.65 3.36 -5.38
C ALA A 82 9.52 2.25 -6.42
N THR A 83 10.52 1.37 -6.49
CA THR A 83 10.54 0.18 -7.36
C THR A 83 11.12 -1.03 -6.61
N GLY A 84 11.12 -2.20 -7.24
CA GLY A 84 11.76 -3.40 -6.73
C GLY A 84 10.82 -4.33 -5.94
N LEU A 85 9.51 -4.13 -6.08
CA LEU A 85 8.47 -5.01 -5.57
C LEU A 85 8.20 -6.13 -6.58
N ARG A 86 7.63 -7.24 -6.11
CA ARG A 86 7.22 -8.35 -6.97
C ARG A 86 5.73 -8.34 -7.28
N TRP A 87 4.93 -7.95 -6.29
CA TRP A 87 3.50 -7.71 -6.43
C TRP A 87 3.06 -6.77 -5.30
N ALA A 88 3.02 -5.47 -5.61
CA ALA A 88 2.63 -4.42 -4.69
C ALA A 88 1.12 -4.44 -4.46
N GLU A 89 0.67 -4.47 -3.21
CA GLU A 89 -0.76 -4.57 -2.85
C GLU A 89 -1.10 -3.82 -1.57
N GLY A 90 -2.39 -3.63 -1.32
CA GLY A 90 -2.91 -3.11 -0.06
C GLY A 90 -2.27 -1.82 0.45
N PRO A 91 -2.06 -0.78 -0.37
CA PRO A 91 -1.42 0.43 0.10
C PRO A 91 -2.29 1.12 1.17
N VAL A 92 -1.67 1.62 2.24
CA VAL A 92 -2.34 2.39 3.29
C VAL A 92 -1.47 3.55 3.76
N TRP A 93 -2.03 4.76 3.77
CA TRP A 93 -1.35 5.95 4.26
C TRP A 93 -1.46 6.06 5.78
N ILE A 94 -0.35 6.29 6.46
CA ILE A 94 -0.29 6.53 7.90
C ILE A 94 0.00 8.01 8.16
N GLY A 95 -1.07 8.81 8.30
CA GLY A 95 -0.97 10.27 8.41
C GLY A 95 -0.13 10.76 9.59
N ALA A 96 -0.28 10.12 10.77
CA ALA A 96 0.47 10.49 11.97
C ALA A 96 2.00 10.36 11.81
N GLY A 97 2.45 9.44 10.96
CA GLY A 97 3.86 9.22 10.68
C GLY A 97 4.33 9.75 9.33
N ARG A 98 3.41 10.22 8.47
CA ARG A 98 3.66 10.65 7.09
C ARG A 98 4.40 9.62 6.25
N TYR A 99 3.88 8.40 6.24
CA TYR A 99 4.44 7.33 5.39
C TYR A 99 3.35 6.45 4.80
N LEU A 100 3.65 5.85 3.66
CA LEU A 100 2.82 4.85 3.02
C LEU A 100 3.33 3.47 3.40
N LEU A 101 2.43 2.56 3.77
CA LEU A 101 2.70 1.12 3.82
C LEU A 101 2.14 0.44 2.59
N VAL A 102 2.85 -0.57 2.07
CA VAL A 102 2.40 -1.41 0.96
C VAL A 102 2.88 -2.84 1.19
N SER A 103 2.07 -3.83 0.85
CA SER A 103 2.47 -5.24 0.90
C SER A 103 3.29 -5.60 -0.35
N ASP A 104 4.41 -6.29 -0.17
CA ASP A 104 5.17 -6.95 -1.24
C ASP A 104 4.96 -8.45 -1.10
N ILE A 105 3.81 -8.91 -1.57
CA ILE A 105 3.26 -10.24 -1.25
C ILE A 105 4.29 -11.36 -1.47
N PRO A 106 4.96 -11.48 -2.64
CA PRO A 106 5.83 -12.62 -2.92
C PRO A 106 7.14 -12.60 -2.15
N ASN A 107 7.54 -11.43 -1.62
CA ASN A 107 8.69 -11.32 -0.74
C ASN A 107 8.31 -11.42 0.75
N ASN A 108 7.04 -11.68 1.07
CA ASN A 108 6.53 -11.87 2.43
C ASN A 108 6.89 -10.74 3.40
N ARG A 109 6.67 -9.50 2.98
CA ARG A 109 6.98 -8.32 3.77
C ARG A 109 6.02 -7.16 3.52
N ILE A 110 5.90 -6.28 4.51
CA ILE A 110 5.31 -4.95 4.35
C ILE A 110 6.45 -3.96 4.18
N MET A 111 6.34 -3.10 3.18
CA MET A 111 7.28 -2.04 2.86
C MET A 111 6.73 -0.69 3.32
N ARG A 112 7.63 0.26 3.59
CA ARG A 112 7.34 1.65 3.95
C ARG A 112 8.03 2.59 2.99
N TRP A 113 7.27 3.49 2.37
CA TRP A 113 7.81 4.70 1.76
C TRP A 113 7.59 5.87 2.72
N ASP A 114 8.68 6.47 3.19
CA ASP A 114 8.68 7.59 4.11
C ASP A 114 8.67 8.92 3.34
N GLU A 115 7.64 9.74 3.53
CA GLU A 115 7.51 11.01 2.78
C GLU A 115 8.55 12.05 3.22
N ILE A 116 9.05 11.98 4.46
CA ILE A 116 9.97 12.98 5.00
C ILE A 116 11.39 12.73 4.51
N THR A 117 11.82 11.47 4.49
CA THR A 117 13.18 11.09 4.12
C THR A 117 13.29 10.53 2.70
N ASP A 118 12.17 10.42 1.99
CA ASP A 118 12.06 9.79 0.66
C ASP A 118 12.69 8.38 0.61
N THR A 119 12.59 7.65 1.72
CA THR A 119 13.23 6.35 1.88
C THR A 119 12.22 5.23 1.67
N PHE A 120 12.60 4.24 0.87
CA PHE A 120 11.83 3.00 0.71
C PHE A 120 12.53 1.83 1.42
N SER A 121 11.93 1.32 2.50
CA SER A 121 12.53 0.29 3.34
C SER A 121 11.51 -0.72 3.85
N VAL A 122 11.99 -1.84 4.39
CA VAL A 122 11.11 -2.83 5.01
C VAL A 122 10.52 -2.27 6.30
N TYR A 123 9.21 -2.40 6.47
CA TYR A 123 8.49 -2.10 7.70
C TYR A 123 8.33 -3.34 8.58
N ARG A 124 7.97 -4.48 7.97
CA ARG A 124 7.78 -5.76 8.65
C ARG A 124 8.19 -6.90 7.73
N GLU A 125 9.17 -7.69 8.15
CA GLU A 125 9.48 -9.00 7.56
C GLU A 125 8.51 -10.06 8.08
N HIS A 126 8.40 -11.18 7.36
CA HIS A 126 7.55 -12.32 7.73
C HIS A 126 6.09 -11.90 7.98
N SER A 127 5.56 -11.11 7.05
CA SER A 127 4.20 -10.56 7.10
C SER A 127 3.06 -11.57 6.93
N ASN A 128 3.38 -12.86 6.85
CA ASN A 128 2.47 -13.94 6.47
C ASN A 128 1.77 -13.68 5.14
N PHE A 129 2.55 -13.26 4.13
CA PHE A 129 2.06 -12.90 2.80
C PHE A 129 0.93 -11.88 2.86
N SER A 130 1.12 -10.83 3.68
CA SER A 130 0.12 -9.80 3.89
C SER A 130 -0.35 -9.21 2.57
N ASN A 131 -1.63 -8.88 2.48
CA ASN A 131 -2.24 -8.31 1.29
C ASN A 131 -2.81 -6.92 1.60
N GLY A 132 -4.14 -6.76 1.55
CA GLY A 132 -4.86 -5.55 1.90
C GLY A 132 -4.62 -5.10 3.33
N MET A 133 -4.56 -3.78 3.50
CA MET A 133 -4.38 -3.12 4.78
C MET A 133 -5.29 -1.90 4.87
N CYS A 134 -5.71 -1.58 6.09
CA CYS A 134 -6.39 -0.32 6.41
C CYS A 134 -6.02 0.13 7.83
N GLN A 135 -6.51 1.31 8.24
CA GLN A 135 -6.45 1.74 9.63
C GLN A 135 -7.81 1.55 10.28
N ASP A 136 -7.82 1.14 11.55
CA ASP A 136 -9.01 1.25 12.37
C ASP A 136 -9.26 2.71 12.82
N ARG A 137 -10.37 2.93 13.54
CA ARG A 137 -10.78 4.24 14.05
C ARG A 137 -9.83 4.84 15.10
N GLN A 138 -8.82 4.09 15.54
CA GLN A 138 -7.78 4.54 16.47
C GLN A 138 -6.42 4.69 15.78
N GLY A 139 -6.37 4.60 14.44
CA GLY A 139 -5.14 4.71 13.66
C GLY A 139 -4.24 3.48 13.71
N ARG A 140 -4.72 2.35 14.26
CA ARG A 140 -3.97 1.09 14.30
C ARG A 140 -4.07 0.37 12.97
N LEU A 141 -2.99 -0.29 12.57
CA LEU A 141 -2.90 -1.00 11.30
C LEU A 141 -3.66 -2.32 11.36
N ILE A 142 -4.64 -2.50 10.49
CA ILE A 142 -5.34 -3.76 10.21
C ILE A 142 -4.72 -4.40 8.97
N VAL A 143 -4.45 -5.70 9.04
CA VAL A 143 -3.77 -6.44 7.96
C VAL A 143 -4.55 -7.71 7.65
N CYS A 144 -4.80 -7.93 6.35
CA CYS A 144 -5.13 -9.25 5.81
C CYS A 144 -3.85 -10.08 5.72
N GLU A 145 -3.71 -11.09 6.58
CA GLU A 145 -2.63 -12.06 6.48
C GLU A 145 -3.06 -13.24 5.60
N GLY A 146 -2.19 -13.55 4.66
CA GLY A 146 -2.40 -14.41 3.51
C GLY A 146 -2.41 -15.91 3.75
N SER A 147 -2.23 -16.68 2.68
CA SER A 147 -2.10 -18.14 2.77
C SER A 147 -0.76 -18.56 3.34
N THR A 148 -0.80 -19.28 4.45
CA THR A 148 0.33 -19.81 5.21
C THR A 148 0.01 -21.24 5.67
N THR A 149 1.01 -21.96 6.20
CA THR A 149 0.77 -23.25 6.87
C THR A 149 -0.11 -23.03 8.11
N THR A 150 -0.90 -24.04 8.51
CA THR A 150 -2.06 -23.89 9.42
C THR A 150 -1.78 -23.32 10.83
N SER A 151 -0.53 -23.02 11.17
CA SER A 151 -0.13 -22.38 12.43
C SER A 151 0.03 -20.86 12.35
N GLU A 152 0.18 -20.28 11.15
CA GLU A 152 0.41 -18.85 10.93
C GLU A 152 -0.44 -18.35 9.73
N GLY A 153 -0.73 -17.05 9.63
CA GLY A 153 -1.55 -16.46 8.55
C GLY A 153 -3.03 -16.89 8.51
N ARG A 154 -3.68 -16.65 7.37
CA ARG A 154 -5.12 -16.88 7.10
C ARG A 154 -6.03 -16.20 8.12
N ARG A 155 -5.74 -14.93 8.40
CA ARG A 155 -6.32 -14.21 9.53
C ARG A 155 -6.33 -12.70 9.29
N ILE A 156 -7.18 -12.01 10.03
CA ILE A 156 -7.14 -10.56 10.19
C ILE A 156 -6.35 -10.26 11.45
N THR A 157 -5.37 -9.36 11.37
CA THR A 157 -4.61 -8.92 12.53
C THR A 157 -4.64 -7.41 12.70
N ARG A 158 -4.38 -6.95 13.92
CA ARG A 158 -4.22 -5.54 14.27
C ARG A 158 -2.88 -5.32 14.93
N THR A 159 -2.15 -4.32 14.46
CA THR A 159 -0.91 -3.88 15.11
C THR A 159 -1.27 -2.82 16.14
N GLU A 160 -1.09 -3.14 17.41
CA GLU A 160 -1.30 -2.21 18.51
C GLU A 160 -0.21 -1.12 18.55
N HIS A 161 -0.47 -0.02 19.25
CA HIS A 161 0.47 1.10 19.32
C HIS A 161 1.85 0.73 19.92
N ASN A 162 1.91 -0.30 20.75
CA ASN A 162 3.17 -0.82 21.31
C ASN A 162 3.88 -1.80 20.34
N GLY A 163 3.38 -1.98 19.12
CA GLY A 163 3.93 -2.88 18.10
C GLY A 163 3.48 -4.34 18.21
N THR A 164 2.74 -4.72 19.26
CA THR A 164 2.22 -6.10 19.37
C THR A 164 1.15 -6.37 18.31
N VAL A 165 1.08 -7.63 17.85
CA VAL A 165 0.11 -8.06 16.85
C VAL A 165 -1.00 -8.86 17.54
N THR A 166 -2.23 -8.36 17.45
CA THR A 166 -3.42 -9.02 17.98
C THR A 166 -4.18 -9.69 16.84
N VAL A 167 -4.54 -10.97 17.01
CA VAL A 167 -5.40 -11.68 16.07
C VAL A 167 -6.84 -11.24 16.29
N LEU A 168 -7.44 -10.71 15.23
CA LEU A 168 -8.79 -10.17 15.23
C LEU A 168 -9.82 -11.24 14.84
N ALA A 169 -9.46 -12.12 13.92
CA ALA A 169 -10.20 -13.31 13.51
C ALA A 169 -9.26 -14.22 12.70
N ASP A 170 -9.32 -15.54 12.90
CA ASP A 170 -8.56 -16.54 12.12
C ASP A 170 -9.43 -17.69 11.56
N SER A 171 -10.71 -17.69 11.92
CA SER A 171 -11.64 -18.76 11.58
C SER A 171 -13.09 -18.29 11.60
N TYR A 172 -13.94 -19.07 10.92
CA TYR A 172 -15.39 -18.93 10.91
C TYR A 172 -16.03 -20.32 10.96
N ASP A 173 -17.02 -20.53 11.83
CA ASP A 173 -17.63 -21.84 12.08
C ASP A 173 -16.60 -22.97 12.31
N GLY A 174 -15.53 -22.66 13.07
CA GLY A 174 -14.47 -23.61 13.42
C GLY A 174 -13.52 -23.98 12.27
N LYS A 175 -13.64 -23.35 11.10
CA LYS A 175 -12.77 -23.56 9.93
C LYS A 175 -11.93 -22.32 9.65
N PRO A 176 -10.64 -22.45 9.28
CA PRO A 176 -9.81 -21.29 8.99
C PRO A 176 -10.26 -20.58 7.70
N PHE A 177 -10.02 -19.27 7.59
CA PHE A 177 -10.27 -18.49 6.35
C PHE A 177 -9.45 -19.02 5.17
N ASN A 178 -9.80 -18.68 3.93
CA ASN A 178 -9.04 -19.11 2.76
C ASN A 178 -7.68 -18.39 2.68
N SER A 179 -7.72 -17.10 2.36
CA SER A 179 -6.60 -16.17 2.30
C SER A 179 -7.18 -14.75 2.21
N PRO A 180 -7.47 -14.10 3.35
CA PRO A 180 -7.99 -12.74 3.38
C PRO A 180 -7.22 -11.81 2.43
N ASN A 181 -7.94 -11.02 1.64
CA ASN A 181 -7.37 -10.33 0.49
C ASN A 181 -7.41 -8.80 0.63
N ASP A 182 -8.58 -8.19 0.79
CA ASP A 182 -8.69 -6.75 1.07
C ASP A 182 -9.56 -6.46 2.31
N VAL A 183 -9.39 -5.30 2.93
CA VAL A 183 -10.04 -4.94 4.20
C VAL A 183 -10.35 -3.44 4.31
N VAL A 184 -11.49 -3.13 4.91
CA VAL A 184 -11.93 -1.76 5.22
C VAL A 184 -12.52 -1.69 6.62
N CYS A 185 -12.32 -0.56 7.31
CA CYS A 185 -12.94 -0.28 8.61
C CYS A 185 -14.01 0.82 8.45
N LYS A 186 -15.23 0.53 8.89
CA LYS A 186 -16.35 1.48 8.91
C LYS A 186 -16.24 2.49 10.05
N THR A 187 -17.03 3.56 9.97
CA THR A 187 -17.16 4.56 11.06
C THR A 187 -17.59 3.96 12.39
N ASP A 188 -18.44 2.93 12.39
CA ASP A 188 -18.89 2.18 13.57
C ASP A 188 -17.81 1.28 14.18
N GLY A 189 -16.61 1.25 13.61
CA GLY A 189 -15.50 0.40 14.05
C GLY A 189 -15.58 -1.05 13.58
N SER A 190 -16.64 -1.44 12.85
CA SER A 190 -16.69 -2.76 12.23
C SER A 190 -15.65 -2.88 11.12
N ILE A 191 -15.12 -4.10 10.96
CA ILE A 191 -14.06 -4.41 9.99
C ILE A 191 -14.64 -5.38 8.97
N TRP A 192 -14.57 -5.03 7.70
CA TRP A 192 -15.09 -5.82 6.60
C TRP A 192 -13.94 -6.28 5.72
N PHE A 193 -13.92 -7.56 5.35
CA PHE A 193 -12.83 -8.11 4.55
C PHE A 193 -13.32 -9.20 3.59
N THR A 194 -12.57 -9.37 2.50
CA THR A 194 -12.80 -10.40 1.49
C THR A 194 -11.89 -11.61 1.72
N ASP A 195 -12.41 -12.81 1.46
CA ASP A 195 -11.70 -14.08 1.67
C ASP A 195 -11.72 -14.98 0.41
N PRO A 196 -11.07 -14.57 -0.68
CA PRO A 196 -10.88 -15.39 -1.86
C PRO A 196 -9.75 -16.42 -1.64
N PRO A 197 -9.58 -17.41 -2.55
CA PRO A 197 -8.53 -18.42 -2.45
C PRO A 197 -7.28 -18.05 -3.27
N PHE A 198 -7.01 -16.76 -3.53
CA PHE A 198 -5.99 -16.35 -4.52
C PHE A 198 -4.59 -16.83 -4.14
N GLN A 199 -4.23 -16.72 -2.86
CA GLN A 199 -2.91 -17.13 -2.39
C GLN A 199 -2.84 -18.63 -2.04
N THR A 200 -3.95 -19.35 -2.11
CA THR A 200 -4.00 -20.79 -1.78
C THR A 200 -3.66 -21.70 -2.96
N ILE A 201 -3.51 -21.15 -4.18
CA ILE A 201 -3.35 -21.92 -5.42
C ILE A 201 -1.91 -21.96 -5.94
N ASN A 202 -1.02 -21.17 -5.37
CA ASN A 202 0.37 -21.05 -5.83
C ASN A 202 1.33 -20.93 -4.62
N ASN A 203 2.64 -21.05 -4.88
CA ASN A 203 3.70 -20.88 -3.88
C ASN A 203 4.47 -19.57 -4.07
N TYR A 204 3.93 -18.65 -4.88
CA TYR A 204 4.54 -17.36 -5.18
C TYR A 204 3.97 -16.27 -4.28
N GLU A 205 2.66 -16.26 -4.06
CA GLU A 205 1.95 -15.29 -3.22
C GLU A 205 1.55 -15.84 -1.86
N GLY A 206 1.91 -17.09 -1.56
CA GLY A 206 1.50 -17.79 -0.35
C GLY A 206 1.87 -19.27 -0.44
N HIS A 207 1.02 -20.13 0.12
CA HIS A 207 1.19 -21.59 0.05
C HIS A 207 -0.01 -22.28 -0.58
N LYS A 208 0.27 -23.33 -1.36
CA LYS A 208 -0.77 -24.24 -1.85
C LYS A 208 -1.48 -24.96 -0.71
N ILE A 209 -2.76 -24.66 -0.52
CA ILE A 209 -3.63 -25.31 0.46
C ILE A 209 -5.01 -25.54 -0.15
N THR A 210 -5.75 -26.52 0.35
CA THR A 210 -7.15 -26.73 -0.03
C THR A 210 -8.04 -25.82 0.81
N PRO A 211 -8.73 -24.82 0.20
CA PRO A 211 -9.65 -23.95 0.92
C PRO A 211 -10.82 -24.74 1.51
N THR A 212 -11.30 -24.35 2.69
CA THR A 212 -12.42 -25.00 3.39
C THR A 212 -13.62 -24.09 3.58
N GLN A 213 -13.47 -22.79 3.31
CA GLN A 213 -14.55 -21.81 3.30
C GLN A 213 -15.00 -21.53 1.87
N PRO A 214 -16.26 -21.12 1.65
CA PRO A 214 -16.65 -20.50 0.40
C PRO A 214 -15.84 -19.22 0.17
N HIS A 215 -15.85 -18.73 -1.07
CA HIS A 215 -15.41 -17.38 -1.36
C HIS A 215 -16.39 -16.40 -0.73
N ALA A 216 -15.92 -15.57 0.21
CA ALA A 216 -16.85 -14.84 1.06
C ALA A 216 -16.38 -13.43 1.39
N VAL A 217 -17.33 -12.62 1.85
CA VAL A 217 -17.08 -11.36 2.56
C VAL A 217 -17.54 -11.54 4.00
N TYR A 218 -16.73 -11.08 4.94
CA TYR A 218 -16.99 -11.18 6.37
C TYR A 218 -16.99 -9.80 7.01
N ARG A 219 -17.78 -9.67 8.09
CA ARG A 219 -17.82 -8.52 8.99
C ARG A 219 -17.36 -8.97 10.37
N ILE A 220 -16.41 -8.27 10.96
CA ILE A 220 -16.09 -8.34 12.38
C ILE A 220 -16.75 -7.14 13.05
N ASP A 221 -17.62 -7.43 14.02
CA ASP A 221 -18.28 -6.41 14.81
C ASP A 221 -17.29 -5.57 15.62
N GLY A 222 -17.49 -4.24 15.64
CA GLY A 222 -16.55 -3.29 16.26
C GLY A 222 -16.44 -3.43 17.78
N GLU A 223 -17.53 -3.86 18.44
CA GLU A 223 -17.60 -3.99 19.89
C GLU A 223 -17.46 -5.45 20.34
N SER A 224 -18.37 -6.32 19.88
CA SER A 224 -18.46 -7.71 20.33
C SER A 224 -17.40 -8.62 19.73
N ARG A 225 -16.69 -8.14 18.69
CA ARG A 225 -15.72 -8.94 17.90
C ARG A 225 -16.33 -10.15 17.20
N LYS A 226 -17.66 -10.27 17.17
CA LYS A 226 -18.36 -11.35 16.48
C LYS A 226 -18.08 -11.27 14.97
N VAL A 227 -17.66 -12.40 14.40
CA VAL A 227 -17.49 -12.56 12.95
C VAL A 227 -18.80 -13.04 12.33
N THR A 228 -19.24 -12.40 11.26
CA THR A 228 -20.42 -12.77 10.48
C THR A 228 -20.04 -12.88 9.01
N ARG A 229 -20.44 -13.97 8.35
CA ARG A 229 -20.36 -14.08 6.88
C ARG A 229 -21.52 -13.31 6.26
N VAL A 230 -21.22 -12.28 5.49
CA VAL A 230 -22.23 -11.36 4.92
C VAL A 230 -22.48 -11.60 3.44
N ILE A 231 -21.54 -12.23 2.72
CA ILE A 231 -21.67 -12.66 1.33
C ILE A 231 -20.97 -14.01 1.18
N ASP A 232 -21.58 -14.98 0.51
CA ASP A 232 -20.98 -16.28 0.18
C ASP A 232 -21.31 -16.80 -1.23
N ASP A 233 -21.93 -15.97 -2.07
CA ASP A 233 -22.38 -16.24 -3.42
C ASP A 233 -21.67 -15.33 -4.47
N ILE A 234 -20.35 -15.17 -4.29
CA ILE A 234 -19.49 -14.33 -5.14
C ILE A 234 -18.17 -15.04 -5.47
N ASN A 235 -17.73 -14.97 -6.72
CA ASN A 235 -16.52 -15.66 -7.16
C ASN A 235 -15.26 -14.79 -7.04
N GLY A 236 -14.40 -15.12 -6.08
CA GLY A 236 -13.14 -14.40 -5.86
C GLY A 236 -13.38 -12.94 -5.45
N PRO A 237 -14.08 -12.70 -4.32
CA PRO A 237 -14.27 -11.35 -3.80
C PRO A 237 -12.90 -10.73 -3.54
N ASN A 238 -12.71 -9.49 -3.95
CA ASN A 238 -11.40 -8.85 -3.96
C ASN A 238 -11.49 -7.47 -3.27
N GLY A 239 -11.27 -6.35 -3.97
CA GLY A 239 -11.36 -5.02 -3.40
C GLY A 239 -12.76 -4.70 -2.89
N LEU A 240 -12.81 -3.94 -1.80
CA LEU A 240 -14.07 -3.43 -1.24
C LEU A 240 -13.90 -2.04 -0.65
N CYS A 241 -14.96 -1.24 -0.74
CA CYS A 241 -15.05 0.06 -0.07
C CYS A 241 -16.51 0.44 0.17
N PHE A 242 -16.75 1.39 1.06
CA PHE A 242 -18.07 1.96 1.29
C PHE A 242 -18.23 3.27 0.52
N SER A 243 -19.48 3.63 0.19
CA SER A 243 -19.84 5.00 -0.17
C SER A 243 -19.53 5.99 0.97
N PRO A 244 -19.49 7.30 0.70
CA PRO A 244 -19.18 8.30 1.74
C PRO A 244 -20.13 8.29 2.93
N ASP A 245 -21.40 7.95 2.70
CA ASP A 245 -22.42 7.81 3.75
C ASP A 245 -22.51 6.38 4.34
N GLU A 246 -21.63 5.50 3.87
CA GLU A 246 -21.54 4.07 4.20
C GLU A 246 -22.84 3.25 4.07
N LYS A 247 -23.78 3.72 3.25
CA LYS A 247 -25.04 3.03 2.92
C LYS A 247 -24.90 2.06 1.75
N LEU A 248 -23.84 2.20 0.95
CA LEU A 248 -23.49 1.25 -0.09
C LEU A 248 -22.15 0.59 0.24
N LEU A 249 -22.11 -0.73 0.12
CA LEU A 249 -20.89 -1.51 0.02
C LEU A 249 -20.63 -1.82 -1.44
N TYR A 250 -19.43 -1.45 -1.92
CA TYR A 250 -18.90 -1.88 -3.20
C TYR A 250 -17.97 -3.07 -3.01
N VAL A 251 -18.16 -4.13 -3.79
CA VAL A 251 -17.30 -5.33 -3.76
C VAL A 251 -16.93 -5.75 -5.17
N VAL A 252 -15.65 -5.99 -5.42
CA VAL A 252 -15.15 -6.56 -6.67
C VAL A 252 -15.33 -8.07 -6.67
N GLU A 253 -15.99 -8.61 -7.71
CA GLU A 253 -16.00 -10.03 -8.03
C GLU A 253 -14.89 -10.33 -9.05
N GLY A 254 -13.72 -10.71 -8.55
CA GLY A 254 -12.50 -10.84 -9.34
C GLY A 254 -12.47 -12.05 -10.27
N ARG A 255 -13.39 -13.02 -10.11
CA ARG A 255 -13.52 -14.21 -10.97
C ARG A 255 -14.89 -14.33 -11.66
N ALA A 256 -15.68 -13.27 -11.67
CA ALA A 256 -16.91 -13.22 -12.46
C ALA A 256 -16.61 -13.54 -13.95
N LYS A 257 -17.61 -14.13 -14.62
CA LYS A 257 -17.55 -14.49 -16.04
C LYS A 257 -18.73 -13.86 -16.78
N PRO A 258 -18.53 -13.36 -18.02
CA PRO A 258 -17.26 -13.35 -18.76
C PRO A 258 -16.24 -12.33 -18.25
N ASN A 259 -16.71 -11.27 -17.58
CA ASN A 259 -15.91 -10.11 -17.16
C ASN A 259 -15.92 -9.98 -15.63
N ARG A 260 -14.88 -9.34 -15.08
CA ARG A 260 -14.87 -8.95 -13.65
C ARG A 260 -15.91 -7.86 -13.40
N LEU A 261 -16.52 -7.88 -12.21
CA LEU A 261 -17.61 -6.99 -11.86
C LEU A 261 -17.29 -6.21 -10.58
N ILE A 262 -17.85 -5.00 -10.48
CA ILE A 262 -18.08 -4.35 -9.20
C ILE A 262 -19.57 -4.40 -8.92
N TRP A 263 -19.90 -4.95 -7.76
CA TRP A 263 -21.24 -4.95 -7.21
C TRP A 263 -21.41 -3.78 -6.27
N ALA A 264 -22.60 -3.19 -6.25
CA ALA A 264 -23.02 -2.28 -5.20
C ALA A 264 -24.17 -2.92 -4.44
N ILE A 265 -24.16 -2.79 -3.12
CA ILE A 265 -25.07 -3.50 -2.22
C ILE A 265 -25.48 -2.56 -1.10
N ASP A 266 -26.78 -2.43 -0.85
CA ASP A 266 -27.26 -1.61 0.26
C ASP A 266 -26.83 -2.21 1.61
N VAL A 267 -26.44 -1.35 2.54
CA VAL A 267 -26.01 -1.72 3.89
C VAL A 267 -27.05 -1.17 4.86
N LYS A 268 -27.72 -2.07 5.57
CA LYS A 268 -28.73 -1.69 6.57
C LYS A 268 -28.08 -1.32 7.90
N ASP A 269 -28.83 -0.63 8.76
CA ASP A 269 -28.36 -0.18 10.07
C ASP A 269 -27.92 -1.34 10.99
N ASP A 270 -28.50 -2.53 10.82
CA ASP A 270 -28.13 -3.74 11.55
C ASP A 270 -26.90 -4.47 10.97
N GLY A 271 -26.27 -3.90 9.94
CA GLY A 271 -25.12 -4.47 9.24
C GLY A 271 -25.47 -5.58 8.23
N THR A 272 -26.75 -5.90 8.03
CA THR A 272 -27.17 -6.83 6.98
C THR A 272 -27.17 -6.15 5.61
N LEU A 273 -27.06 -6.97 4.56
CA LEU A 273 -26.98 -6.51 3.18
C LEU A 273 -28.34 -6.60 2.47
N GLY A 274 -28.60 -5.64 1.58
CA GLY A 274 -29.73 -5.63 0.67
C GLY A 274 -29.47 -6.41 -0.63
N GLU A 275 -30.25 -6.12 -1.66
CA GLU A 275 -30.05 -6.74 -2.97
C GLU A 275 -28.79 -6.20 -3.65
N ARG A 276 -28.10 -7.10 -4.33
CA ARG A 276 -26.87 -6.80 -5.06
C ARG A 276 -27.19 -6.32 -6.47
N ARG A 277 -26.69 -5.14 -6.86
CA ARG A 277 -26.83 -4.58 -8.21
C ARG A 277 -25.49 -4.54 -8.94
N LYS A 278 -25.48 -4.96 -10.22
CA LYS A 278 -24.28 -4.82 -11.07
C LYS A 278 -24.01 -3.34 -11.25
N HIS A 279 -22.83 -2.88 -10.84
CA HIS A 279 -22.50 -1.46 -10.89
C HIS A 279 -21.53 -1.12 -12.00
N ILE A 280 -20.41 -1.84 -12.08
CA ILE A 280 -19.36 -1.64 -13.10
C ILE A 280 -18.97 -3.02 -13.65
N GLU A 281 -18.63 -3.06 -14.93
CA GLU A 281 -18.17 -4.25 -15.64
C GLU A 281 -16.82 -3.97 -16.33
N GLY A 282 -15.84 -4.84 -16.08
CA GLY A 282 -14.49 -4.76 -16.65
C GLY A 282 -14.48 -5.29 -18.08
N LEU A 283 -14.88 -4.45 -19.04
CA LEU A 283 -14.88 -4.77 -20.47
C LEU A 283 -13.44 -4.82 -21.04
N ASP A 284 -13.33 -5.31 -22.28
CA ASP A 284 -12.06 -5.32 -23.04
C ASP A 284 -10.91 -6.00 -22.32
N TYR A 285 -11.19 -7.14 -21.69
CA TYR A 285 -10.22 -7.93 -20.91
C TYR A 285 -9.70 -7.21 -19.66
N ALA A 286 -10.40 -6.19 -19.17
CA ALA A 286 -10.01 -5.49 -17.97
C ALA A 286 -10.11 -6.37 -16.71
N ALA A 287 -9.09 -6.26 -15.88
CA ALA A 287 -9.10 -6.65 -14.50
C ALA A 287 -9.39 -5.45 -13.60
N ILE A 288 -10.32 -5.65 -12.68
CA ILE A 288 -10.60 -4.81 -11.52
C ILE A 288 -10.09 -5.55 -10.30
N ASP A 289 -9.50 -4.81 -9.36
CA ASP A 289 -8.85 -5.37 -8.17
C ASP A 289 -9.19 -4.51 -6.94
N GLY A 290 -8.25 -3.86 -6.26
CA GLY A 290 -8.51 -2.93 -5.17
C GLY A 290 -9.23 -1.64 -5.60
N ILE A 291 -10.19 -1.19 -4.79
CA ILE A 291 -11.01 0.01 -5.05
C ILE A 291 -11.07 0.94 -3.85
N LYS A 292 -11.24 2.24 -4.10
CA LYS A 292 -11.52 3.26 -3.08
C LYS A 292 -12.58 4.24 -3.57
N CYS A 293 -13.37 4.77 -2.65
CA CYS A 293 -14.37 5.80 -2.94
C CYS A 293 -13.85 7.17 -2.47
N ASP A 294 -14.10 8.22 -3.24
CA ASP A 294 -13.86 9.60 -2.80
C ASP A 294 -15.10 10.24 -2.17
N GLU A 295 -14.94 11.42 -1.56
CA GLU A 295 -16.03 12.16 -0.89
C GLU A 295 -17.22 12.51 -1.80
N ALA A 296 -17.03 12.55 -3.11
CA ALA A 296 -18.09 12.80 -4.08
C ALA A 296 -18.79 11.51 -4.57
N GLY A 297 -18.33 10.35 -4.09
CA GLY A 297 -18.87 9.04 -4.46
C GLY A 297 -18.26 8.45 -5.73
N ASN A 298 -17.20 9.03 -6.29
CA ASN A 298 -16.50 8.40 -7.42
C ASN A 298 -15.69 7.19 -6.92
N LEU A 299 -15.60 6.17 -7.76
CA LEU A 299 -14.79 4.98 -7.51
C LEU A 299 -13.48 5.08 -8.28
N TRP A 300 -12.38 4.95 -7.53
CA TRP A 300 -11.02 4.90 -8.02
C TRP A 300 -10.56 3.44 -7.96
N CYS A 301 -10.37 2.84 -9.13
CA CYS A 301 -10.19 1.41 -9.26
C CYS A 301 -8.79 1.09 -9.76
N GLY A 302 -8.08 0.22 -9.04
CA GLY A 302 -6.93 -0.49 -9.59
C GLY A 302 -7.35 -1.25 -10.84
N TRP A 303 -6.66 -0.99 -11.96
CA TRP A 303 -7.04 -1.43 -13.29
C TRP A 303 -5.84 -2.02 -14.04
N GLY A 304 -6.13 -2.91 -14.99
CA GLY A 304 -5.14 -3.46 -15.90
C GLY A 304 -5.67 -4.64 -16.70
N GLY A 305 -4.79 -5.39 -17.36
CA GLY A 305 -5.16 -6.62 -18.06
C GLY A 305 -5.54 -7.77 -17.12
N ASN A 306 -6.50 -8.60 -17.53
CA ASN A 306 -6.88 -9.83 -16.80
C ASN A 306 -5.95 -11.03 -17.05
N GLY A 307 -4.87 -10.83 -17.82
CA GLY A 307 -3.91 -11.85 -18.22
C GLY A 307 -4.23 -12.55 -19.55
N ASP A 308 -5.37 -12.24 -20.19
CA ASP A 308 -5.64 -12.70 -21.55
C ASP A 308 -4.65 -12.03 -22.54
N PRO A 309 -3.98 -12.80 -23.42
CA PRO A 309 -3.05 -12.24 -24.41
C PRO A 309 -3.64 -11.23 -25.38
N LYS A 310 -4.97 -11.13 -25.48
CA LYS A 310 -5.68 -10.15 -26.31
C LYS A 310 -5.86 -8.80 -25.63
N ALA A 311 -5.58 -8.70 -24.32
CA ALA A 311 -5.70 -7.46 -23.58
C ALA A 311 -4.71 -6.41 -24.12
N ASP A 312 -5.19 -5.20 -24.36
CA ASP A 312 -4.36 -4.05 -24.71
C ASP A 312 -3.84 -3.40 -23.42
N LEU A 313 -2.69 -3.87 -22.95
CA LEU A 313 -2.15 -3.46 -21.64
C LEU A 313 -1.86 -1.96 -21.56
N GLU A 314 -1.42 -1.33 -22.65
CA GLU A 314 -1.14 0.12 -22.67
C GLU A 314 -2.41 0.96 -22.44
N LYS A 315 -3.57 0.46 -22.85
CA LYS A 315 -4.87 1.13 -22.62
C LYS A 315 -5.48 0.82 -21.25
N LEU A 316 -5.10 -0.30 -20.65
CA LEU A 316 -5.71 -0.82 -19.45
C LEU A 316 -4.91 -0.45 -18.20
N ASP A 317 -3.60 -0.65 -18.21
CA ASP A 317 -2.79 -0.60 -17.00
C ASP A 317 -2.79 0.78 -16.34
N GLY A 318 -3.10 0.81 -15.04
CA GLY A 318 -3.18 2.03 -14.24
C GLY A 318 -4.45 2.12 -13.42
N VAL A 319 -5.04 3.31 -13.30
CA VAL A 319 -6.25 3.56 -12.48
C VAL A 319 -7.39 4.04 -13.34
N ARG A 320 -8.54 3.36 -13.25
CA ARG A 320 -9.79 3.79 -13.88
C ARG A 320 -10.69 4.48 -12.86
N VAL A 321 -11.24 5.63 -13.22
CA VAL A 321 -12.13 6.41 -12.36
C VAL A 321 -13.56 6.35 -12.90
N PHE A 322 -14.50 6.01 -12.04
CA PHE A 322 -15.92 5.92 -12.34
C PHE A 322 -16.71 6.89 -11.47
N ASN A 323 -17.70 7.57 -12.05
CA ASN A 323 -18.62 8.41 -11.28
C ASN A 323 -19.61 7.54 -10.45
N PRO A 324 -20.44 8.13 -9.55
CA PRO A 324 -21.36 7.36 -8.71
C PRO A 324 -22.40 6.52 -9.49
N GLN A 325 -22.63 6.83 -10.77
CA GLN A 325 -23.53 6.07 -11.65
C GLN A 325 -22.82 4.89 -12.34
N GLY A 326 -21.51 4.74 -12.18
CA GLY A 326 -20.70 3.68 -12.80
C GLY A 326 -20.21 4.01 -14.20
N LYS A 327 -20.26 5.29 -14.62
CA LYS A 327 -19.69 5.74 -15.90
C LYS A 327 -18.20 5.99 -15.72
N ALA A 328 -17.36 5.43 -16.60
CA ALA A 328 -15.94 5.75 -16.63
C ALA A 328 -15.75 7.22 -17.05
N ILE A 329 -15.04 8.00 -16.23
CA ILE A 329 -14.82 9.44 -16.44
C ILE A 329 -13.35 9.79 -16.67
N GLY A 330 -12.42 8.99 -16.15
CA GLY A 330 -10.99 9.23 -16.28
C GLY A 330 -10.16 7.95 -16.26
N HIS A 331 -8.94 8.04 -16.77
CA HIS A 331 -7.93 7.00 -16.68
C HIS A 331 -6.55 7.60 -16.41
N ILE A 332 -5.80 7.02 -15.48
CA ILE A 332 -4.41 7.36 -15.19
C ILE A 332 -3.57 6.18 -15.67
N SER A 333 -2.86 6.33 -16.77
CA SER A 333 -2.03 5.27 -17.35
C SER A 333 -0.76 5.06 -16.54
N LEU A 334 -0.40 3.80 -16.32
CA LEU A 334 0.87 3.38 -15.73
C LEU A 334 1.55 2.37 -16.67
N PRO A 335 2.89 2.22 -16.61
CA PRO A 335 3.60 1.24 -17.43
C PRO A 335 3.37 -0.22 -16.97
N GLU A 336 2.53 -0.42 -15.96
CA GLU A 336 2.24 -1.71 -15.35
C GLU A 336 0.86 -1.70 -14.68
N ARG A 337 0.25 -2.88 -14.58
CA ARG A 337 -1.01 -3.08 -13.87
C ARG A 337 -0.96 -2.51 -12.44
N CYS A 338 -2.02 -1.80 -12.07
CA CYS A 338 -2.23 -1.29 -10.71
C CYS A 338 -3.25 -2.17 -9.98
N PRO A 339 -2.83 -3.14 -9.16
CA PRO A 339 -3.76 -3.93 -8.35
C PRO A 339 -4.49 -3.12 -7.26
N ASN A 340 -3.96 -2.02 -6.72
CA ASN A 340 -4.67 -1.34 -5.62
C ASN A 340 -4.28 0.14 -5.49
N VAL A 341 -5.13 0.91 -4.80
CA VAL A 341 -4.96 2.35 -4.59
C VAL A 341 -5.36 2.75 -3.17
N CYS A 342 -4.81 3.86 -2.68
CA CYS A 342 -5.32 4.53 -1.49
C CYS A 342 -5.15 6.05 -1.58
N PHE A 343 -6.00 6.77 -0.85
CA PHE A 343 -5.86 8.20 -0.66
C PHE A 343 -5.00 8.46 0.59
N GLY A 344 -4.21 9.54 0.53
CA GLY A 344 -3.40 9.99 1.65
C GLY A 344 -2.81 11.36 1.41
N GLY A 345 -1.64 11.60 2.01
CA GLY A 345 -1.06 12.94 2.10
C GLY A 345 -1.75 13.79 3.16
N ARG A 346 -1.22 15.00 3.39
CA ARG A 346 -1.67 15.90 4.47
C ARG A 346 -3.14 16.30 4.35
N GLU A 347 -3.63 16.46 3.13
CA GLU A 347 -5.00 16.89 2.83
C GLU A 347 -5.88 15.75 2.30
N GLY A 348 -5.39 14.50 2.35
CA GLY A 348 -6.13 13.33 1.85
C GLY A 348 -6.29 13.26 0.33
N ASN A 349 -5.60 14.14 -0.40
CA ASN A 349 -5.77 14.35 -1.84
C ASN A 349 -4.58 13.90 -2.69
N ARG A 350 -3.71 13.06 -2.11
CA ARG A 350 -2.68 12.34 -2.87
C ARG A 350 -3.14 10.90 -3.07
N LEU A 351 -3.40 10.52 -4.31
CA LEU A 351 -3.67 9.15 -4.68
C LEU A 351 -2.35 8.39 -4.75
N PHE A 352 -2.20 7.35 -3.94
CA PHE A 352 -1.13 6.38 -4.05
C PHE A 352 -1.62 5.14 -4.80
N MET A 353 -0.76 4.60 -5.64
CA MET A 353 -1.06 3.53 -6.58
C MET A 353 -0.01 2.44 -6.41
N ALA A 354 -0.43 1.27 -5.94
CA ALA A 354 0.43 0.09 -5.90
C ALA A 354 0.43 -0.51 -7.31
N GLY A 355 1.47 -0.20 -8.10
CA GLY A 355 1.72 -0.81 -9.39
C GLY A 355 2.56 -2.07 -9.18
N SER A 356 2.23 -3.17 -9.83
CA SER A 356 2.85 -4.50 -9.65
C SER A 356 4.30 -4.51 -9.08
N HIS A 357 5.23 -3.75 -9.67
CA HIS A 357 6.64 -3.66 -9.27
C HIS A 357 7.06 -2.35 -8.58
N SER A 358 6.16 -1.37 -8.49
CA SER A 358 6.46 0.01 -8.10
C SER A 358 5.36 0.68 -7.27
N ILE A 359 5.67 1.80 -6.65
CA ILE A 359 4.66 2.68 -6.04
C ILE A 359 4.62 3.95 -6.87
N TYR A 360 3.41 4.36 -7.25
CA TYR A 360 3.17 5.65 -7.88
C TYR A 360 2.33 6.55 -7.01
N SER A 361 2.37 7.86 -7.27
CA SER A 361 1.41 8.80 -6.68
C SER A 361 1.02 9.92 -7.64
N LEU A 362 -0.11 10.55 -7.37
CA LEU A 362 -0.62 11.70 -8.10
C LEU A 362 -1.45 12.58 -7.15
N PHE A 363 -1.24 13.90 -7.16
CA PHE A 363 -2.15 14.83 -6.51
C PHE A 363 -3.41 15.04 -7.34
N VAL A 364 -4.57 14.95 -6.68
CA VAL A 364 -5.90 15.09 -7.30
C VAL A 364 -6.76 16.08 -6.51
N ASN A 365 -7.83 16.58 -7.12
CA ASN A 365 -8.85 17.43 -6.48
C ASN A 365 -9.99 16.58 -5.90
N ALA A 366 -9.63 15.47 -5.26
CA ALA A 366 -10.55 14.57 -4.58
C ALA A 366 -9.88 14.11 -3.28
N ARG A 367 -10.69 13.82 -2.25
CA ARG A 367 -10.22 13.19 -1.01
C ARG A 367 -10.90 11.85 -0.82
N GLY A 368 -10.22 10.89 -0.22
CA GLY A 368 -10.83 9.61 0.10
C GLY A 368 -12.03 9.77 1.02
N ALA A 369 -13.09 8.99 0.81
CA ALA A 369 -14.32 9.02 1.61
C ALA A 369 -14.07 8.81 3.11
N THR A 370 -13.04 8.06 3.46
CA THR A 370 -12.64 7.80 4.86
C THR A 370 -11.79 8.91 5.46
N PHE A 371 -11.32 9.90 4.68
CA PHE A 371 -10.39 10.93 5.15
C PHE A 371 -11.04 11.94 6.08
N ALA A 372 -12.24 12.44 5.77
CA ALA A 372 -12.98 13.36 6.64
C ALA A 372 -13.34 12.76 8.02
N LEU A 373 -13.19 11.44 8.14
CA LEU A 373 -13.55 10.66 9.32
C LEU A 373 -12.33 10.27 10.15
N GLN A 374 -11.09 10.50 9.69
CA GLN A 374 -9.86 10.09 10.38
C GLN A 374 -9.39 11.08 11.45
#